data_AF-A0A257QA46-F1
#
_entry.id   AF-A0A257QA46-F1
#
_cell.length_a   1.000
_cell.length_b   1.000
_cell.length_c   1.000
_cell.angle_alpha   90.00
_cell.angle_beta   90.00
_cell.angle_gamma   90.00
#
_symmetry.space_group_name_H-M   'P 1'
#
loop_
_entity.id
_entity.type
_entity.pdbx_description
1 polymer ?
#
loop_
_entity_poly.entity_id
_entity_poly.type
_entity_poly.pdbx_seq_one_letter_code
_entity_poly.pdbx_strand_id
1 'polypeptide(L)'
;MNIKIFVPGDSAALALGADAVAKTILAEATRRNMAVELVRNGSRGMLWLEPLVEVQTAKGRVAYGPVEAEDVCALFDADFLHGGKHKLGLGLTEELPYLKKQERLTFARVGITDPLSLEDYLAHDGFRGLRKALTMQPAAIVQQVTDSGLRGRGGAAFPTGIKWKTVLNTAANQKYIVCNADEGDSGTFSDRMLMEGDPFVLIEGMTIAG
;
A
#
# COMPACT_ATOMS: atom_id res chain seq x y z
N MET A 1 -8.21 -24.57 5.01
CA MET A 1 -7.52 -23.27 4.86
C MET A 1 -8.46 -22.34 4.14
N ASN A 2 -8.61 -21.11 4.62
CA ASN A 2 -9.44 -20.11 3.94
C ASN A 2 -8.67 -19.59 2.72
N ILE A 3 -9.36 -19.42 1.60
CA ILE A 3 -8.77 -18.82 0.40
C ILE A 3 -8.76 -17.31 0.60
N LYS A 4 -7.57 -16.68 0.57
CA LYS A 4 -7.45 -15.23 0.69
C LYS A 4 -7.77 -14.54 -0.62
N ILE A 5 -8.72 -13.62 -0.58
CA ILE A 5 -9.12 -12.74 -1.69
C ILE A 5 -8.83 -11.31 -1.25
N PHE A 6 -8.26 -10.51 -2.15
CA PHE A 6 -7.90 -9.12 -1.90
C PHE A 6 -8.78 -8.23 -2.77
N VAL A 7 -9.49 -7.30 -2.15
CA VAL A 7 -10.31 -6.30 -2.84
C VAL A 7 -9.95 -4.93 -2.31
N PRO A 8 -9.38 -4.02 -3.12
CA PRO A 8 -8.84 -2.78 -2.61
C PRO A 8 -9.85 -1.91 -1.83
N GLY A 9 -9.37 -1.29 -0.76
CA GLY A 9 -10.09 -0.31 0.07
C GLY A 9 -9.65 1.14 -0.19
N ASP A 10 -8.72 1.37 -1.12
CA ASP A 10 -8.30 2.72 -1.55
C ASP A 10 -9.46 3.47 -2.22
N SER A 11 -9.54 4.78 -2.00
CA SER A 11 -10.64 5.63 -2.45
C SER A 11 -10.82 5.64 -3.97
N ALA A 12 -9.78 5.44 -4.78
CA ALA A 12 -9.92 5.29 -6.22
C ALA A 12 -10.62 3.98 -6.60
N ALA A 13 -10.34 2.89 -5.88
CA ALA A 13 -11.05 1.62 -6.08
C ALA A 13 -12.49 1.68 -5.54
N LEU A 14 -12.70 2.35 -4.40
CA LEU A 14 -14.04 2.58 -3.84
C LEU A 14 -14.91 3.39 -4.81
N ALA A 15 -14.36 4.44 -5.42
CA ALA A 15 -15.05 5.24 -6.43
C ALA A 15 -15.48 4.43 -7.66
N LEU A 16 -14.80 3.31 -7.94
CA LEU A 16 -15.11 2.37 -9.02
C LEU A 16 -15.91 1.14 -8.56
N GLY A 17 -16.46 1.16 -7.33
CA GLY A 17 -17.39 0.14 -6.86
C GLY A 17 -16.76 -1.05 -6.11
N ALA A 18 -15.52 -0.94 -5.63
CA ALA A 18 -14.84 -2.03 -4.92
C ALA A 18 -15.61 -2.56 -3.69
N ASP A 19 -16.38 -1.70 -3.00
CA ASP A 19 -17.25 -2.14 -1.90
C ASP A 19 -18.40 -3.04 -2.35
N ALA A 20 -18.98 -2.76 -3.52
CA ALA A 20 -20.00 -3.62 -4.10
C ALA A 20 -19.39 -4.97 -4.49
N VAL A 21 -18.21 -4.97 -5.12
CA VAL A 21 -17.47 -6.19 -5.47
C VAL A 21 -17.16 -7.03 -4.24
N ALA A 22 -16.62 -6.43 -3.16
CA ALA A 22 -16.31 -7.13 -1.92
C ALA A 22 -17.55 -7.78 -1.29
N LYS A 23 -18.67 -7.04 -1.21
CA LYS A 23 -19.94 -7.55 -0.69
C LYS A 23 -20.47 -8.72 -1.53
N THR A 24 -20.43 -8.59 -2.85
CA THR A 24 -20.90 -9.65 -3.75
C THR A 24 -20.03 -10.90 -3.68
N ILE A 25 -18.70 -10.76 -3.55
CA ILE A 25 -17.79 -11.90 -3.35
C ILE A 25 -18.14 -12.66 -2.07
N LEU A 26 -18.36 -11.97 -0.95
CA LEU A 26 -18.71 -12.62 0.33
C LEU A 26 -20.08 -13.32 0.26
N ALA A 27 -21.07 -12.67 -0.37
CA ALA A 27 -22.40 -13.25 -0.57
C ALA A 27 -22.34 -14.50 -1.45
N GLU A 28 -21.57 -14.45 -2.53
CA GLU A 28 -21.43 -15.55 -3.48
C GLU A 28 -20.64 -16.73 -2.88
N ALA A 29 -19.57 -16.45 -2.12
CA ALA A 29 -18.85 -17.48 -1.36
C ALA A 29 -19.77 -18.18 -0.34
N THR A 30 -20.61 -17.41 0.37
CA THR A 30 -21.61 -17.96 1.30
C THR A 30 -22.63 -18.84 0.57
N ARG A 31 -23.16 -18.36 -0.56
CA ARG A 31 -24.13 -19.10 -1.39
C ARG A 31 -23.56 -20.43 -1.89
N ARG A 32 -22.26 -20.46 -2.23
CA ARG A 32 -21.55 -21.67 -2.70
C ARG A 32 -20.94 -22.51 -1.57
N ASN A 33 -21.15 -22.13 -0.30
CA ASN A 33 -20.55 -22.78 0.87
C ASN A 33 -19.02 -22.89 0.80
N MET A 34 -18.35 -21.81 0.37
CA MET A 34 -16.91 -21.73 0.22
C MET A 34 -16.29 -20.85 1.32
N ALA A 35 -15.24 -21.35 1.97
CA ALA A 35 -14.53 -20.63 3.02
C ALA A 35 -13.48 -19.67 2.42
N VAL A 36 -13.78 -18.37 2.48
CA VAL A 36 -12.90 -17.31 1.98
C VAL A 36 -12.55 -16.32 3.10
N GLU A 37 -11.37 -15.74 3.02
CA GLU A 37 -10.92 -14.62 3.84
C GLU A 37 -10.77 -13.42 2.91
N LEU A 38 -11.56 -12.37 3.12
CA LEU A 38 -11.50 -11.16 2.29
C LEU A 38 -10.66 -10.09 2.99
N VAL A 39 -9.57 -9.69 2.35
CA VAL A 39 -8.65 -8.65 2.80
C VAL A 39 -8.93 -7.37 2.03
N ARG A 40 -9.11 -6.26 2.74
CA ARG A 40 -9.25 -4.92 2.13
C ARG A 40 -7.88 -4.25 2.02
N ASN A 41 -7.08 -4.69 1.06
CA ASN A 41 -5.73 -4.14 0.82
C ASN A 41 -5.78 -2.70 0.27
N GLY A 42 -4.63 -2.02 0.23
CA GLY A 42 -4.50 -0.79 -0.58
C GLY A 42 -4.63 -1.07 -2.09
N SER A 43 -4.61 -0.01 -2.92
CA SER A 43 -4.50 -0.18 -4.38
C SER A 43 -3.05 -0.49 -4.81
N ARG A 44 -2.88 -1.29 -5.87
CA ARG A 44 -1.57 -1.49 -6.53
C ARG A 44 -1.11 -0.27 -7.36
N GLY A 45 -1.98 0.71 -7.57
CA GLY A 45 -1.71 1.92 -8.36
C GLY A 45 -1.89 1.75 -9.87
N MET A 46 -2.45 0.62 -10.31
CA MET A 46 -2.86 0.39 -11.71
C MET A 46 -4.33 0.78 -11.87
N LEU A 47 -4.63 2.08 -11.76
CA LEU A 47 -6.01 2.56 -11.58
C LEU A 47 -6.98 2.19 -12.72
N TRP A 48 -6.48 1.92 -13.94
CA TRP A 48 -7.30 1.45 -15.06
C TRP A 48 -7.78 0.00 -14.92
N LEU A 49 -7.25 -0.74 -13.94
CA LEU A 49 -7.66 -2.11 -13.60
C LEU A 49 -8.45 -2.17 -12.28
N GLU A 50 -8.68 -1.04 -11.62
CA GLU A 50 -9.46 -1.02 -10.38
C GLU A 50 -10.98 -1.14 -10.70
N PRO A 51 -11.77 -1.89 -9.91
CA PRO A 51 -11.37 -2.73 -8.77
C PRO A 51 -10.54 -3.96 -9.20
N LEU A 52 -9.30 -4.03 -8.70
CA LEU A 52 -8.35 -5.11 -9.02
C LEU A 52 -8.47 -6.20 -7.96
N VAL A 53 -9.27 -7.22 -8.24
CA VAL A 53 -9.40 -8.37 -7.34
C VAL A 53 -8.17 -9.26 -7.48
N GLU A 54 -7.53 -9.59 -6.37
CA GLU A 54 -6.47 -10.59 -6.35
C GLU A 54 -6.87 -11.80 -5.50
N VAL A 55 -6.28 -12.95 -5.80
CA VAL A 55 -6.47 -14.17 -5.02
C VAL A 55 -5.14 -14.83 -4.73
N GLN A 56 -4.97 -15.28 -3.49
CA GLN A 56 -3.78 -16.03 -3.09
C GLN A 56 -3.82 -17.44 -3.68
N THR A 57 -2.80 -17.78 -4.47
CA THR A 57 -2.58 -19.15 -4.97
C THR A 57 -1.20 -19.67 -4.52
N ALA A 58 -0.90 -20.93 -4.82
CA ALA A 58 0.42 -21.52 -4.57
C ALA A 58 1.56 -20.85 -5.37
N LYS A 59 1.24 -20.15 -6.48
CA LYS A 59 2.22 -19.45 -7.33
C LYS A 59 2.40 -17.97 -6.96
N GLY A 60 1.65 -17.49 -5.97
CA GLY A 60 1.53 -16.06 -5.65
C GLY A 60 0.12 -15.53 -5.91
N ARG A 61 -0.04 -14.21 -5.82
CA ARG A 61 -1.32 -13.53 -6.07
C ARG A 61 -1.60 -13.45 -7.57
N VAL A 62 -2.79 -13.90 -7.97
CA VAL A 62 -3.30 -13.77 -9.34
C VAL A 62 -4.34 -12.67 -9.39
N ALA A 63 -4.24 -11.79 -10.38
CA ALA A 63 -5.09 -10.62 -10.51
C ALA A 63 -6.21 -10.79 -11.55
N TYR A 64 -7.35 -10.17 -11.26
CA TYR A 64 -8.50 -10.01 -12.13
C TYR A 64 -8.95 -8.54 -12.09
N GLY A 65 -9.10 -7.89 -13.24
CA GLY A 65 -9.52 -6.49 -13.24
C GLY A 65 -9.74 -5.91 -14.64
N PRO A 66 -10.50 -4.80 -14.75
CA PRO A 66 -11.35 -4.24 -13.68
C PRO A 66 -12.57 -5.15 -13.44
N VAL A 67 -12.92 -5.41 -12.17
CA VAL A 67 -14.04 -6.27 -11.79
C VAL A 67 -15.25 -5.42 -11.40
N GLU A 68 -16.39 -5.70 -12.00
CA GLU A 68 -17.68 -5.17 -11.55
C GLU A 68 -18.44 -6.21 -10.72
N ALA A 69 -19.41 -5.76 -9.92
CA ALA A 69 -20.21 -6.66 -9.08
C ALA A 69 -20.93 -7.75 -9.88
N GLU A 70 -21.32 -7.46 -11.12
CA GLU A 70 -21.97 -8.42 -12.03
C GLU A 70 -21.04 -9.51 -12.56
N ASP A 71 -19.73 -9.26 -12.64
CA ASP A 71 -18.75 -10.26 -13.09
C ASP A 71 -18.46 -11.32 -12.02
N VAL A 72 -18.81 -11.07 -10.76
CA VAL A 72 -18.44 -11.95 -9.63
C VAL A 72 -18.94 -13.37 -9.82
N CYS A 73 -20.20 -13.56 -10.25
CA CYS A 73 -20.74 -14.91 -10.47
C CYS A 73 -19.91 -15.69 -11.53
N ALA A 74 -19.56 -15.03 -12.64
CA ALA A 74 -18.75 -15.61 -13.70
C ALA A 74 -17.31 -15.90 -13.27
N LEU A 75 -16.73 -15.09 -12.36
CA LEU A 75 -15.43 -15.37 -11.75
C LEU A 75 -15.48 -16.68 -10.93
N PHE A 76 -16.50 -16.85 -10.09
CA PHE A 76 -16.66 -18.10 -9.33
C PHE A 76 -16.90 -19.30 -10.25
N ASP A 77 -17.66 -19.16 -11.34
CA ASP A 77 -17.85 -20.22 -12.35
C ASP A 77 -16.56 -20.59 -13.07
N ALA A 78 -15.66 -19.62 -13.25
CA ALA A 78 -14.34 -19.81 -13.83
C ALA A 78 -13.29 -20.35 -12.83
N ASP A 79 -13.68 -20.70 -11.61
CA ASP A 79 -12.79 -21.13 -10.53
C ASP A 79 -11.67 -20.12 -10.23
N PHE A 80 -12.01 -18.82 -10.20
CA PHE A 80 -11.02 -17.78 -9.95
C PHE A 80 -10.29 -17.97 -8.60
N LEU A 81 -10.94 -18.61 -7.62
CA LEU A 81 -10.39 -18.92 -6.30
C LEU A 81 -9.07 -19.71 -6.34
N HIS A 82 -8.82 -20.44 -7.42
CA HIS A 82 -7.60 -21.20 -7.65
C HIS A 82 -6.76 -20.65 -8.82
N GLY A 83 -7.03 -19.42 -9.28
CA GLY A 83 -6.35 -18.82 -10.42
C GLY A 83 -6.92 -19.26 -11.78
N GLY A 84 -8.19 -19.65 -11.83
CA GLY A 84 -8.86 -20.09 -13.05
C GLY A 84 -8.88 -19.03 -14.16
N LYS A 85 -9.05 -19.48 -15.41
CA LYS A 85 -9.02 -18.59 -16.58
C LYS A 85 -10.34 -17.85 -16.74
N HIS A 86 -10.28 -16.52 -16.74
CA HIS A 86 -11.41 -15.64 -16.97
C HIS A 86 -11.03 -14.52 -17.95
N LYS A 87 -12.00 -13.89 -18.63
CA LYS A 87 -11.77 -12.75 -19.54
C LYS A 87 -11.03 -11.58 -18.87
N LEU A 88 -11.23 -11.42 -17.55
CA LEU A 88 -10.59 -10.39 -16.73
C LEU A 88 -9.28 -10.86 -16.09
N GLY A 89 -8.86 -12.11 -16.31
CA GLY A 89 -7.66 -12.67 -15.68
C GLY A 89 -6.38 -12.10 -16.26
N LEU A 90 -5.52 -11.57 -15.41
CA LEU A 90 -4.29 -10.87 -15.78
C LEU A 90 -3.01 -11.68 -15.50
N GLY A 91 -3.13 -12.79 -14.77
CA GLY A 91 -2.00 -13.62 -14.34
C GLY A 91 -1.44 -13.16 -13.00
N LEU A 92 -0.17 -13.48 -12.73
CA LEU A 92 0.49 -13.11 -11.47
C LEU A 92 0.65 -11.59 -11.37
N THR A 93 0.15 -10.99 -10.29
CA THR A 93 0.12 -9.53 -10.13
C THR A 93 1.49 -8.90 -10.25
N GLU A 94 2.50 -9.49 -9.59
CA GLU A 94 3.89 -9.01 -9.60
C GLU A 94 4.59 -9.19 -10.96
N GLU A 95 4.01 -9.99 -11.86
CA GLU A 95 4.56 -10.21 -13.20
C GLU A 95 3.98 -9.25 -14.25
N LEU A 96 2.99 -8.43 -13.86
CA LEU A 96 2.44 -7.40 -14.75
C LEU A 96 3.53 -6.38 -15.10
N PRO A 97 3.83 -6.14 -16.39
CA PRO A 97 4.98 -5.32 -16.79
C PRO A 97 5.01 -3.91 -16.20
N TYR A 98 3.85 -3.31 -15.93
CA TYR A 98 3.75 -2.00 -15.29
C TYR A 98 4.28 -2.02 -13.86
N LEU A 99 3.99 -3.08 -13.09
CA LEU A 99 4.41 -3.21 -11.70
C LEU A 99 5.85 -3.75 -11.61
N LYS A 100 6.16 -4.79 -12.39
CA LYS A 100 7.47 -5.48 -12.38
C LYS A 100 8.66 -4.58 -12.69
N LYS A 101 8.44 -3.52 -13.48
CA LYS A 101 9.50 -2.59 -13.93
C LYS A 101 9.67 -1.37 -13.02
N GLN A 102 9.11 -1.37 -11.82
CA GLN A 102 9.22 -0.27 -10.87
C GLN A 102 10.23 -0.56 -9.75
N GLU A 103 10.95 0.46 -9.33
CA GLU A 103 11.71 0.46 -8.08
C GLU A 103 10.84 0.98 -6.92
N ARG A 104 9.93 0.15 -6.41
CA ARG A 104 9.01 0.53 -5.32
C ARG A 104 9.70 0.55 -3.96
N LEU A 105 10.59 1.51 -3.72
CA LEU A 105 11.26 1.66 -2.43
C LEU A 105 10.30 2.15 -1.33
N THR A 106 9.63 3.29 -1.56
CA THR A 106 8.65 3.84 -0.61
C THR A 106 7.32 3.10 -0.67
N PHE A 107 6.89 2.70 -1.87
CA PHE A 107 5.60 2.05 -2.13
C PHE A 107 5.67 0.52 -2.00
N ALA A 108 6.70 -0.03 -1.36
CA ALA A 108 6.99 -1.47 -1.31
C ALA A 108 5.79 -2.31 -0.85
N ARG A 109 5.01 -1.81 0.12
CA ARG A 109 3.84 -2.50 0.69
C ARG A 109 2.50 -2.05 0.11
N VAL A 110 2.45 -0.90 -0.56
CA VAL A 110 1.20 -0.30 -1.05
C VAL A 110 0.53 -1.25 -2.04
N GLY A 111 -0.65 -1.74 -1.65
CA GLY A 111 -1.47 -2.71 -2.38
C GLY A 111 -1.18 -4.18 -2.08
N ILE A 112 -0.19 -4.49 -1.25
CA ILE A 112 0.10 -5.84 -0.76
C ILE A 112 -0.67 -6.11 0.53
N THR A 113 -0.53 -5.23 1.51
CA THR A 113 -0.99 -5.40 2.89
C THR A 113 -2.43 -4.93 3.10
N ASP A 114 -3.08 -5.43 4.14
CA ASP A 114 -4.15 -4.68 4.81
C ASP A 114 -3.55 -3.42 5.45
N PRO A 115 -3.95 -2.19 5.04
CA PRO A 115 -3.32 -0.96 5.51
C PRO A 115 -3.42 -0.73 7.02
N LEU A 116 -4.39 -1.35 7.69
CA LEU A 116 -4.62 -1.19 9.14
C LEU A 116 -4.13 -2.39 9.96
N SER A 117 -3.55 -3.41 9.31
CA SER A 117 -2.96 -4.56 10.00
C SER A 117 -1.51 -4.28 10.39
N LEU A 118 -1.28 -4.14 11.71
CA LEU A 118 0.08 -4.09 12.25
C LEU A 118 0.86 -5.37 11.97
N GLU A 119 0.19 -6.52 11.94
CA GLU A 119 0.81 -7.81 11.65
C GLU A 119 1.36 -7.84 10.22
N ASP A 120 0.57 -7.36 9.25
CA ASP A 120 1.01 -7.27 7.85
C ASP A 120 2.17 -6.28 7.69
N TYR A 121 2.08 -5.11 8.34
CA TYR A 121 3.14 -4.10 8.30
C TYR A 121 4.46 -4.69 8.80
N LEU A 122 4.44 -5.34 9.97
CA LEU A 122 5.59 -5.99 10.60
C LEU A 122 6.14 -7.15 9.76
N ALA A 123 5.28 -7.93 9.12
CA ALA A 123 5.69 -9.03 8.25
C ALA A 123 6.43 -8.56 6.99
N HIS A 124 6.26 -7.29 6.59
CA HIS A 124 6.87 -6.67 5.41
C HIS A 124 7.89 -5.57 5.79
N ASP A 125 8.78 -5.89 6.74
CA ASP A 125 9.87 -5.02 7.24
C ASP A 125 9.43 -3.74 7.99
N GLY A 126 8.14 -3.62 8.33
CA GLY A 126 7.63 -2.49 9.11
C GLY A 126 8.31 -2.34 10.47
N PHE A 127 8.54 -1.10 10.89
CA PHE A 127 9.27 -0.68 12.09
C PHE A 127 10.73 -1.14 12.17
N ARG A 128 11.28 -1.77 11.13
CA ARG A 128 12.70 -2.11 11.11
C ARG A 128 13.58 -0.87 11.16
N GLY A 129 13.20 0.20 10.45
CA GLY A 129 13.90 1.48 10.46
C GLY A 129 13.83 2.15 11.83
N LEU A 130 12.63 2.17 12.42
CA LEU A 130 12.39 2.74 13.75
C LEU A 130 13.17 2.00 14.84
N ARG A 131 13.14 0.66 14.86
CA ARG A 131 13.91 -0.13 15.84
C ARG A 131 15.40 0.19 15.78
N LYS A 132 15.96 0.38 14.57
CA LYS A 132 17.34 0.82 14.41
C LYS A 132 17.54 2.24 14.94
N ALA A 133 16.68 3.19 14.56
CA ALA A 133 16.76 4.58 14.99
C ALA A 133 16.74 4.74 16.52
N LEU A 134 15.92 3.95 17.22
CA LEU A 134 15.84 3.97 18.70
C LEU A 134 17.15 3.58 19.40
N THR A 135 18.08 2.92 18.70
CA THR A 135 19.41 2.57 19.23
C THR A 135 20.49 3.61 18.89
N MET A 136 20.14 4.65 18.14
CA MET A 136 21.06 5.64 17.60
C MET A 136 20.95 6.97 18.32
N GLN A 137 22.05 7.72 18.34
CA GLN A 137 22.01 9.12 18.74
C GLN A 137 21.32 9.97 17.66
N PRO A 138 20.57 11.02 18.02
CA PRO A 138 19.85 11.86 17.05
C PRO A 138 20.72 12.38 15.90
N ALA A 139 21.95 12.81 16.20
CA ALA A 139 22.90 13.28 15.19
C ALA A 139 23.28 12.19 14.16
N ALA A 140 23.34 10.92 14.57
CA ALA A 140 23.64 9.79 13.68
C ALA A 140 22.46 9.49 12.75
N ILE A 141 21.22 9.69 13.21
CA ILE A 141 20.01 9.56 12.37
C ILE A 141 20.03 10.63 11.29
N VAL A 142 20.26 11.90 11.68
CA VAL A 142 20.39 13.02 10.75
C VAL A 142 21.50 12.79 9.72
N GLN A 143 22.64 12.23 10.15
CA GLN A 143 23.73 11.90 9.24
C GLN A 143 23.34 10.81 8.24
N GLN A 144 22.66 9.72 8.67
CA GLN A 144 22.19 8.70 7.72
C GLN A 144 21.21 9.26 6.68
N VAL A 145 20.29 10.15 7.09
CA VAL A 145 19.39 10.83 6.14
C VAL A 145 20.16 11.76 5.20
N THR A 146 21.21 12.42 5.70
CA THR A 146 22.09 13.26 4.87
C THR A 146 22.83 12.42 3.83
N ASP A 147 23.44 11.30 4.26
CA ASP A 147 24.22 10.39 3.42
C ASP A 147 23.36 9.68 2.37
N SER A 148 22.06 9.47 2.66
CA SER A 148 21.11 8.91 1.68
C SER A 148 20.86 9.80 0.46
N GLY A 149 21.21 11.09 0.55
CA GLY A 149 20.92 12.07 -0.50
C GLY A 149 19.44 12.43 -0.64
N LEU A 150 18.60 12.09 0.36
CA LEU A 150 17.17 12.40 0.33
C LEU A 150 16.93 13.91 0.19
N ARG A 151 16.06 14.27 -0.75
CA ARG A 151 15.58 15.63 -1.00
C ARG A 151 14.08 15.70 -0.76
N GLY A 152 13.57 16.88 -0.40
CA GLY A 152 12.15 17.12 -0.20
C GLY A 152 11.32 16.73 -1.42
N ARG A 153 10.26 15.96 -1.22
CA ARG A 153 9.43 15.42 -2.31
C ARG A 153 8.24 16.31 -2.70
N GLY A 154 7.91 17.32 -1.90
CA GLY A 154 6.92 18.35 -2.23
C GLY A 154 7.41 19.42 -3.22
N GLY A 155 8.22 19.07 -4.22
CA GLY A 155 8.65 19.96 -5.30
C GLY A 155 9.97 20.74 -5.07
N ALA A 156 10.14 21.43 -3.94
CA ALA A 156 11.31 22.31 -3.72
C ALA A 156 12.66 21.57 -3.64
N ALA A 157 12.63 20.25 -3.39
CA ALA A 157 13.80 19.38 -3.44
C ALA A 157 15.01 19.85 -2.59
N PHE A 158 14.75 20.54 -1.48
CA PHE A 158 15.76 20.91 -0.50
C PHE A 158 16.30 19.65 0.20
N PRO A 159 17.61 19.55 0.48
CA PRO A 159 18.18 18.36 1.15
C PRO A 159 17.58 18.13 2.55
N THR A 160 16.96 16.97 2.74
CA THR A 160 16.20 16.66 3.97
C THR A 160 17.11 16.61 5.20
N GLY A 161 18.29 15.98 5.07
CA GLY A 161 19.27 15.89 6.15
C GLY A 161 19.78 17.25 6.64
N ILE A 162 19.98 18.20 5.72
CA ILE A 162 20.39 19.58 6.06
C ILE A 162 19.27 20.29 6.84
N LYS A 163 18.01 20.14 6.41
CA LYS A 163 16.84 20.70 7.12
C LYS A 163 16.77 20.15 8.55
N TRP A 164 16.92 18.83 8.71
CA TRP A 164 16.89 18.18 10.03
C TRP A 164 18.06 18.61 10.91
N LYS A 165 19.27 18.75 10.34
CA LYS A 165 20.45 19.24 11.06
C LYS A 165 20.24 20.64 11.64
N THR A 166 19.62 21.54 10.87
CA THR A 166 19.26 22.88 11.35
C THR A 166 18.31 22.80 12.55
N VAL A 167 17.24 22.00 12.44
CA VAL A 167 16.26 21.83 13.53
C VAL A 167 16.91 21.19 14.76
N LEU A 168 17.76 20.19 14.59
CA LEU A 168 18.47 19.52 15.67
C LEU A 168 19.34 20.50 16.47
N ASN A 169 20.09 21.36 15.77
CA ASN A 169 21.02 22.31 16.39
C ASN A 169 20.35 23.54 17.02
N THR A 170 19.09 23.83 16.69
CA THR A 170 18.34 24.91 17.32
C THR A 170 18.02 24.57 18.78
N ALA A 171 18.43 25.44 19.71
CA ALA A 171 18.09 25.29 21.12
C ALA A 171 16.61 25.60 21.36
N ALA A 172 15.85 24.61 21.85
CA ALA A 172 14.46 24.76 22.23
C ALA A 172 14.05 23.63 23.19
N ASN A 173 13.18 23.92 24.15
CA ASN A 173 12.65 22.91 25.07
C ASN A 173 11.64 21.97 24.39
N GLN A 174 10.96 22.46 23.36
CA GLN A 174 9.96 21.72 22.60
C GLN A 174 10.21 21.95 21.11
N LYS A 175 10.15 20.86 20.33
CA LYS A 175 10.22 20.86 18.86
C LYS A 175 9.03 20.08 18.31
N TYR A 176 8.76 20.24 17.01
CA TYR A 176 7.62 19.64 16.35
C TYR A 176 8.02 19.04 15.01
N ILE A 177 7.36 17.94 14.65
CA ILE A 177 7.36 17.37 13.31
C ILE A 177 6.01 17.65 12.70
N VAL A 178 6.03 18.22 11.50
CA VAL A 178 4.83 18.55 10.73
C VAL A 178 4.93 17.87 9.38
N CYS A 179 4.00 16.96 9.10
CA CYS A 179 3.79 16.42 7.77
C CYS A 179 2.86 17.36 7.00
N ASN A 180 3.31 17.85 5.85
CA ASN A 180 2.41 18.50 4.91
C ASN A 180 1.80 17.41 4.03
N ALA A 181 0.50 17.16 4.21
CA ALA A 181 -0.29 16.18 3.46
C ALA A 181 -1.45 16.85 2.70
N ASP A 182 -1.29 18.12 2.34
CA ASP A 182 -2.32 18.90 1.66
C ASP A 182 -2.58 18.41 0.22
N GLU A 183 -1.53 17.89 -0.45
CA GLU A 183 -1.55 17.32 -1.82
C GLU A 183 -2.53 18.02 -2.79
N GLY A 184 -2.55 19.37 -2.77
CA GLY A 184 -3.55 20.17 -3.47
C GLY A 184 -3.35 20.29 -4.99
N ASP A 185 -2.26 19.75 -5.54
CA ASP A 185 -1.95 19.82 -6.97
C ASP A 185 -2.82 18.83 -7.77
N SER A 186 -3.38 19.29 -8.89
CA SER A 186 -4.14 18.39 -9.77
C SER A 186 -3.21 17.31 -10.35
N GLY A 187 -3.64 16.05 -10.26
CA GLY A 187 -2.89 14.91 -10.81
C GLY A 187 -1.90 14.26 -9.83
N THR A 188 -1.77 14.78 -8.61
CA THR A 188 -1.04 14.12 -7.53
C THR A 188 -1.98 13.27 -6.68
N PHE A 189 -1.52 12.09 -6.30
CA PHE A 189 -2.25 11.16 -5.43
C PHE A 189 -1.30 10.22 -4.68
N SER A 190 0.00 10.50 -4.69
CA SER A 190 1.00 9.65 -4.03
C SER A 190 0.89 9.73 -2.51
N ASP A 191 0.66 10.92 -1.96
CA ASP A 191 0.53 11.11 -0.53
C ASP A 191 -0.79 10.46 -0.06
N ARG A 192 -1.88 10.71 -0.80
CA ARG A 192 -3.17 10.03 -0.61
C ARG A 192 -3.00 8.50 -0.60
N MET A 193 -2.39 7.92 -1.63
CA MET A 193 -2.19 6.48 -1.73
C MET A 193 -1.32 5.93 -0.59
N LEU A 194 -0.32 6.67 -0.14
CA LEU A 194 0.55 6.22 0.95
C LEU A 194 -0.20 6.26 2.29
N MET A 195 -0.97 7.32 2.55
CA MET A 195 -1.77 7.44 3.78
C MET A 195 -2.92 6.44 3.83
N GLU A 196 -3.55 6.14 2.70
CA GLU A 196 -4.62 5.13 2.65
C GLU A 196 -4.07 3.70 2.60
N GLY A 197 -2.95 3.46 1.92
CA GLY A 197 -2.45 2.13 1.58
C GLY A 197 -1.32 1.59 2.44
N ASP A 198 -0.57 2.44 3.16
CA ASP A 198 0.53 2.07 4.06
C ASP A 198 0.72 3.11 5.19
N PRO A 199 -0.32 3.47 5.96
CA PRO A 199 -0.28 4.60 6.91
C PRO A 199 0.83 4.49 7.96
N PHE A 200 1.19 3.27 8.36
CA PHE A 200 2.23 3.05 9.36
C PHE A 200 3.61 3.50 8.89
N VAL A 201 3.90 3.55 7.59
CA VAL A 201 5.18 4.07 7.08
C VAL A 201 5.34 5.57 7.31
N LEU A 202 4.22 6.32 7.23
CA LEU A 202 4.22 7.74 7.54
C LEU A 202 4.45 7.95 9.04
N ILE A 203 3.76 7.17 9.88
CA ILE A 203 3.90 7.20 11.33
C ILE A 203 5.35 6.84 11.73
N GLU A 204 5.90 5.77 11.18
CA GLU A 204 7.29 5.37 11.38
C GLU A 204 8.25 6.48 10.97
N GLY A 205 8.08 7.05 9.78
CA GLY A 205 8.94 8.14 9.29
C GLY A 205 8.89 9.38 10.17
N MET A 206 7.70 9.78 10.62
CA MET A 206 7.54 10.92 11.54
C MET A 206 8.13 10.64 12.92
N THR A 207 8.03 9.40 13.41
CA THR A 207 8.62 9.00 14.70
C THR A 207 10.15 8.94 14.63
N ILE A 208 10.73 8.52 13.50
CA ILE A 208 12.19 8.58 13.29
C ILE A 208 12.68 10.03 13.22
N ALA A 209 11.86 10.96 12.72
CA ALA A 209 12.22 12.36 12.57
C ALA A 209 12.16 13.16 13.89
N GLY A 210 11.26 12.79 14.81
CA GLY A 210 10.96 13.50 16.06
C GLY A 210 11.80 13.03 17.23
#